data_AF-A0A940LA17-F1
#
_entry.id   AF-A0A940LA17-F1
#
_cell.length_a   1.000
_cell.length_b   1.000
_cell.length_c   1.000
_cell.angle_alpha   90.00
_cell.angle_beta   90.00
_cell.angle_gamma   90.00
#
_symmetry.space_group_name_H-M   'P 1'
#
loop_
_entity.id
_entity.type
_entity.pdbx_description
1 polymer ?
#
loop_
_entity_poly.entity_id
_entity_poly.type
_entity_poly.pdbx_seq_one_letter_code
_entity_poly.pdbx_strand_id
1 'polypeptide(L)'
;MGKFDLIIEKYRNKGVSVENIEYAIDSVKYGSKREHILEGLTADYRKMNIEDATDLLEDLFVANGGEFKKENRTGYLFGTVLLLAGLPCAFYIFYVLVYGGVLIKPILVFSIACFGTFGGMVLMIKAIRGKYRDTDDPFGE
;
A
#
# COMPACT_ATOMS: atom_id res chain seq x y z
N MET A 1 -6.33 -11.99 22.79
CA MET A 1 -5.01 -11.34 22.72
C MET A 1 -4.93 -10.62 21.39
N GLY A 2 -4.91 -9.31 21.44
CA GLY A 2 -4.68 -8.46 20.28
C GLY A 2 -3.31 -8.72 19.67
N LYS A 3 -3.24 -8.50 18.36
CA LYS A 3 -2.04 -8.68 17.51
C LYS A 3 -0.79 -7.93 18.00
N PHE A 4 -0.97 -6.91 18.85
CA PHE A 4 0.09 -6.05 19.36
C PHE A 4 0.35 -6.20 20.86
N ASP A 5 -0.43 -7.03 21.59
CA ASP A 5 -0.35 -7.09 23.06
C ASP A 5 1.05 -7.51 23.53
N LEU A 6 1.68 -8.48 22.84
CA LEU A 6 3.04 -8.94 23.12
C LEU A 6 4.10 -7.86 22.88
N ILE A 7 3.86 -6.97 21.89
CA ILE A 7 4.76 -5.86 21.57
C ILE A 7 4.61 -4.76 22.62
N ILE A 8 3.37 -4.42 22.99
CA ILE A 8 3.08 -3.45 24.04
C ILE A 8 3.79 -3.86 25.34
N GLU A 9 3.70 -5.13 25.73
CA GLU A 9 4.35 -5.64 26.93
C GLU A 9 5.88 -5.60 26.83
N LYS A 10 6.46 -5.99 25.69
CA LYS A 10 7.91 -5.95 25.43
C LYS A 10 8.49 -4.53 25.60
N TYR A 11 7.89 -3.54 24.97
CA TYR A 11 8.41 -2.16 25.00
C TYR A 11 8.07 -1.40 26.27
N ARG A 12 6.95 -1.74 26.92
CA ARG A 12 6.65 -1.24 28.27
C ARG A 12 7.71 -1.70 29.28
N ASN A 13 8.15 -2.95 29.20
CA ASN A 13 9.21 -3.48 30.05
C ASN A 13 10.59 -2.88 29.75
N LYS A 14 10.82 -2.39 28.52
CA LYS A 14 12.00 -1.60 28.14
C LYS A 14 11.95 -0.14 28.63
N GLY A 15 10.84 0.31 29.22
CA GLY A 15 10.68 1.68 29.72
C GLY A 15 10.16 2.68 28.69
N VAL A 16 9.67 2.21 27.54
CA VAL A 16 9.02 3.08 26.55
C VAL A 16 7.65 3.52 27.05
N SER A 17 7.31 4.80 26.88
CA SER A 17 6.02 5.34 27.29
C SER A 17 4.88 4.69 26.51
N VAL A 18 3.76 4.41 27.19
CA VAL A 18 2.58 3.80 26.58
C VAL A 18 2.03 4.69 25.47
N GLU A 19 2.05 6.02 25.65
CA GLU A 19 1.60 6.99 24.64
C GLU A 19 2.42 6.93 23.34
N ASN A 20 3.70 6.58 23.40
CA ASN A 20 4.54 6.41 22.22
C ASN A 20 4.21 5.10 21.50
N ILE A 21 3.97 4.03 22.26
CA ILE A 21 3.56 2.73 21.73
C ILE A 21 2.19 2.83 21.05
N GLU A 22 1.22 3.49 21.69
CA GLU A 22 -0.12 3.71 21.15
C GLU A 22 -0.08 4.55 19.87
N TYR A 23 0.69 5.65 19.88
CA TYR A 23 0.91 6.47 18.69
C TYR A 23 1.51 5.67 17.53
N ALA A 24 2.52 4.83 17.81
CA ALA A 24 3.15 4.00 16.79
C ALA A 24 2.15 2.97 16.23
N ILE A 25 1.39 2.29 17.09
CA ILE A 25 0.37 1.32 16.69
C ILE A 25 -0.70 1.98 15.82
N ASP A 26 -1.22 3.12 16.23
CA ASP A 26 -2.24 3.83 15.48
C ASP A 26 -1.68 4.33 14.14
N SER A 27 -0.47 4.88 14.14
CA SER A 27 0.17 5.35 12.90
C SER A 27 0.43 4.21 11.91
N VAL A 28 0.82 3.03 12.41
CA VAL A 28 0.95 1.80 11.60
C VAL A 28 -0.42 1.37 11.03
N LYS A 29 -1.49 1.38 11.85
CA LYS A 29 -2.86 1.06 11.40
C LYS A 29 -3.37 2.06 10.35
N TYR A 30 -3.07 3.35 10.51
CA TYR A 30 -3.42 4.40 9.57
C TYR A 30 -2.57 4.37 8.30
N GLY A 31 -1.48 3.60 8.28
CA GLY A 31 -0.55 3.50 7.16
C GLY A 31 0.26 4.78 6.95
N SER A 32 0.65 5.46 8.02
CA SER A 32 1.64 6.53 7.95
C SER A 32 2.99 5.98 7.46
N LYS A 33 3.78 6.80 6.74
CA LYS A 33 5.12 6.39 6.29
C LYS A 33 6.03 6.14 7.49
N ARG A 34 6.89 5.14 7.42
CA ARG A 34 7.86 4.79 8.48
C ARG A 34 8.64 6.02 8.96
N GLU A 35 9.17 6.80 8.03
CA GLU A 35 9.91 8.05 8.27
C GLU A 35 9.13 9.00 9.17
N HIS A 36 7.86 9.29 8.84
CA HIS A 36 7.03 10.21 9.62
C HIS A 36 6.69 9.67 11.01
N ILE A 37 6.55 8.35 11.16
CA ILE A 37 6.34 7.76 12.48
C ILE A 37 7.61 7.88 13.31
N LEU A 38 8.76 7.63 12.70
CA LEU A 38 10.07 7.71 13.35
C LEU A 38 10.37 9.15 13.78
N GLU A 39 10.22 10.12 12.87
CA GLU A 39 10.29 11.56 13.16
C GLU A 39 9.35 11.94 14.31
N GLY A 40 8.11 11.43 14.29
CA GLY A 40 7.14 11.67 15.33
C GLY A 40 7.58 11.15 16.70
N LEU A 41 8.08 9.91 16.75
CA LEU A 41 8.55 9.25 17.98
C LEU A 41 9.81 9.92 18.55
N THR A 42 10.72 10.35 17.70
CA THR A 42 12.01 10.95 18.09
C THR A 42 11.91 12.47 18.29
N ALA A 43 10.77 13.08 17.98
CA ALA A 43 10.56 14.51 18.14
C ALA A 43 10.74 14.97 19.59
N ASP A 44 11.10 16.25 19.76
CA ASP A 44 11.46 16.87 21.05
C ASP A 44 10.42 16.70 22.17
N TYR A 45 9.16 16.45 21.82
CA TYR A 45 8.08 16.27 22.80
C TYR A 45 7.89 14.80 23.23
N ARG A 46 8.30 13.81 22.42
CA ARG A 46 8.23 12.37 22.75
C ARG A 46 9.57 11.79 23.19
N LYS A 47 10.68 12.37 22.72
CA LYS A 47 12.08 12.08 23.11
C LYS A 47 12.44 10.59 23.15
N MET A 48 11.86 9.79 22.26
CA MET A 48 12.22 8.39 22.14
C MET A 48 13.58 8.26 21.45
N ASN A 49 14.40 7.32 21.90
CA ASN A 49 15.65 7.01 21.21
C ASN A 49 15.35 6.46 19.81
N ILE A 50 16.15 6.87 18.81
CA ILE A 50 16.01 6.41 17.42
C ILE A 50 16.11 4.89 17.34
N GLU A 51 17.04 4.28 18.10
CA GLU A 51 17.21 2.82 18.14
C GLU A 51 15.93 2.13 18.62
N ASP A 52 15.39 2.55 19.77
CA ASP A 52 14.15 1.98 20.32
C ASP A 52 12.95 2.22 19.41
N ALA A 53 12.87 3.40 18.76
CA ALA A 53 11.79 3.74 17.85
C ALA A 53 11.83 2.89 16.57
N THR A 54 13.04 2.64 16.06
CA THR A 54 13.28 1.78 14.89
C THR A 54 12.90 0.34 15.19
N ASP A 55 13.39 -0.19 16.31
CA ASP A 55 13.06 -1.53 16.81
C ASP A 55 11.55 -1.71 16.97
N LEU A 56 10.88 -0.75 17.62
CA LEU A 56 9.44 -0.78 17.85
C LEU A 56 8.68 -0.81 16.52
N LEU A 57 9.06 0.06 15.58
CA LEU A 57 8.43 0.12 14.27
C LEU A 57 8.61 -1.19 13.48
N GLU A 58 9.78 -1.81 13.58
CA GLU A 58 10.07 -3.08 12.91
C GLU A 58 9.22 -4.23 13.48
N ASP A 59 9.15 -4.35 14.80
CA ASP A 59 8.27 -5.32 15.47
C ASP A 59 6.80 -5.11 15.09
N LEU A 60 6.33 -3.85 15.11
CA LEU A 60 4.97 -3.50 14.70
C LEU A 60 4.71 -3.80 13.23
N PHE A 61 5.70 -3.60 12.37
CA PHE A 61 5.62 -3.88 10.94
C PHE A 61 5.53 -5.38 10.67
N VAL A 62 6.42 -6.17 11.27
CA VAL A 62 6.42 -7.64 11.20
C VAL A 62 5.10 -8.19 11.73
N ALA A 63 4.67 -7.73 12.90
CA ALA A 63 3.38 -8.14 13.45
C ALA A 63 2.26 -7.76 12.50
N ASN A 64 2.27 -6.56 11.90
CA ASN A 64 1.21 -6.12 11.00
C ASN A 64 1.13 -6.93 9.69
N GLY A 65 2.10 -7.77 9.38
CA GLY A 65 2.16 -8.57 8.15
C GLY A 65 3.05 -7.96 7.08
N GLY A 66 3.95 -7.04 7.43
CA GLY A 66 4.96 -6.49 6.53
C GLY A 66 4.46 -5.46 5.52
N GLU A 67 3.33 -4.79 5.81
CA GLU A 67 2.77 -3.74 4.95
C GLU A 67 2.24 -2.53 5.75
N PHE A 68 2.74 -1.33 5.44
CA PHE A 68 2.03 -0.08 5.68
C PHE A 68 1.03 0.10 4.52
N LYS A 69 -0.25 -0.19 4.75
CA LYS A 69 -1.36 -0.25 3.75
C LYS A 69 -1.48 0.93 2.76
N LYS A 70 -0.76 2.03 2.94
CA LYS A 70 -0.88 3.27 2.16
C LYS A 70 0.09 3.36 0.98
N GLU A 71 1.18 2.59 0.96
CA GLU A 71 2.25 2.72 -0.04
C GLU A 71 1.84 2.26 -1.45
N ASN A 72 1.05 1.19 -1.56
CA ASN A 72 0.65 0.67 -2.88
C ASN A 72 -0.54 1.40 -3.55
N ARG A 73 -1.07 2.49 -2.96
CA ARG A 73 -2.29 3.17 -3.43
C ARG A 73 -2.22 3.63 -4.88
N THR A 74 -1.07 4.13 -5.31
CA THR A 74 -0.87 4.64 -6.67
C THR A 74 -0.99 3.53 -7.70
N GLY A 75 -0.36 2.38 -7.45
CA GLY A 75 -0.45 1.20 -8.31
C GLY A 75 -1.88 0.66 -8.40
N TYR A 76 -2.59 0.60 -7.26
CA TYR A 76 -4.00 0.20 -7.23
C TYR A 76 -4.92 1.19 -7.96
N LEU A 77 -4.69 2.49 -7.81
CA LEU A 77 -5.51 3.53 -8.43
C LEU A 77 -5.38 3.50 -9.96
N PHE A 78 -4.15 3.55 -10.49
CA PHE A 78 -3.92 3.49 -11.94
C PHE A 78 -4.34 2.14 -12.54
N GLY A 79 -4.07 1.04 -11.82
CA GLY A 79 -4.54 -0.29 -12.21
C GLY A 79 -6.06 -0.36 -12.34
N THR A 80 -6.78 0.18 -11.35
CA THR A 80 -8.24 0.20 -11.32
C THR A 80 -8.83 1.08 -12.43
N VAL A 81 -8.28 2.28 -12.66
CA VAL A 81 -8.74 3.18 -13.74
C VAL A 81 -8.57 2.53 -15.11
N LEU A 82 -7.42 1.91 -15.37
CA LEU A 82 -7.17 1.20 -16.62
C LEU A 82 -8.10 0.01 -16.81
N LEU A 83 -8.37 -0.76 -15.75
CA LEU A 83 -9.34 -1.87 -15.81
C LEU A 83 -10.76 -1.36 -16.05
N LEU A 84 -11.16 -0.25 -15.44
CA LEU A 84 -12.48 0.36 -15.63
C LEU A 84 -12.69 0.87 -17.06
N ALA A 85 -11.64 1.31 -17.74
CA ALA A 85 -11.72 1.65 -19.17
C ALA A 85 -11.65 0.39 -20.06
N GLY A 86 -10.75 -0.54 -19.73
CA GLY A 86 -10.47 -1.71 -20.56
C GLY A 86 -11.57 -2.77 -20.55
N LEU A 87 -12.12 -3.11 -19.37
CA LEU A 87 -13.11 -4.20 -19.25
C LEU A 87 -14.42 -3.90 -19.98
N PRO A 88 -15.02 -2.69 -19.90
CA PRO A 88 -16.19 -2.37 -20.69
C PRO A 88 -15.92 -2.38 -22.20
N CYS A 89 -14.74 -1.92 -22.65
CA CYS A 89 -14.36 -2.00 -24.06
C CYS A 89 -14.19 -3.46 -24.51
N ALA A 90 -13.56 -4.30 -23.70
CA ALA A 90 -13.42 -5.73 -23.98
C ALA A 90 -14.79 -6.43 -24.03
N PHE A 91 -15.68 -6.10 -23.09
CA PHE A 91 -17.05 -6.61 -23.07
C PHE A 91 -17.85 -6.16 -24.30
N TYR A 92 -17.72 -4.89 -24.70
CA TYR A 92 -18.39 -4.36 -25.89
C TYR A 92 -17.91 -5.06 -27.17
N ILE A 93 -16.60 -5.30 -27.31
CA ILE A 93 -16.05 -6.08 -28.44
C ILE A 93 -16.65 -7.49 -28.43
N PHE A 94 -16.63 -8.18 -27.29
CA PHE A 94 -17.20 -9.52 -27.15
C PHE A 94 -18.69 -9.55 -27.53
N TYR A 95 -19.47 -8.58 -27.02
CA TYR A 95 -20.90 -8.47 -27.29
C TYR A 95 -21.19 -8.33 -28.79
N VAL A 96 -20.49 -7.42 -29.48
CA VAL A 96 -20.66 -7.19 -30.92
C VAL A 96 -20.28 -8.43 -31.73
N LEU A 97 -19.24 -9.18 -31.34
CA LEU A 97 -18.81 -10.39 -32.02
C LEU A 97 -19.82 -11.55 -31.85
N VAL A 98 -20.46 -11.68 -30.69
CA VAL A 98 -21.36 -12.80 -30.39
C VAL A 98 -22.80 -12.54 -30.82
N TYR A 99 -23.32 -11.34 -30.55
CA TYR A 99 -24.73 -11.00 -30.79
C TYR A 99 -24.95 -10.18 -32.06
N GLY A 100 -23.86 -9.85 -32.77
CA GLY A 100 -23.89 -8.96 -33.92
C GLY A 100 -23.98 -7.49 -33.53
N GLY A 101 -23.66 -6.62 -34.48
CA GLY A 101 -23.69 -5.16 -34.29
C GLY A 101 -22.61 -4.44 -35.10
N VAL A 102 -22.52 -3.12 -34.92
CA VAL A 102 -21.48 -2.29 -35.54
C VAL A 102 -20.49 -1.87 -34.46
N LEU A 103 -19.21 -2.12 -34.72
CA LEU A 103 -18.13 -1.74 -33.81
C LEU A 103 -17.65 -0.32 -34.16
N ILE A 104 -18.00 0.64 -33.30
CA ILE A 104 -17.69 2.06 -33.54
C ILE A 104 -16.22 2.31 -33.21
N LYS A 105 -15.46 2.89 -34.15
CA LYS A 105 -14.03 3.20 -34.01
C LYS A 105 -13.19 1.98 -33.56
N PRO A 106 -13.11 0.92 -34.39
CA PRO A 106 -12.55 -0.38 -34.00
C PRO A 106 -11.13 -0.35 -33.48
N ILE A 107 -10.24 0.41 -34.14
CA ILE A 107 -8.84 0.53 -33.72
C ILE A 107 -8.75 1.13 -32.31
N LEU A 108 -9.56 2.15 -32.02
CA LEU A 108 -9.54 2.85 -30.73
C LEU A 108 -10.11 1.99 -29.61
N VAL A 109 -11.27 1.37 -29.84
CA VAL A 109 -11.91 0.48 -28.85
C VAL A 109 -11.03 -0.73 -28.55
N PHE A 110 -10.43 -1.33 -29.58
CA PHE A 110 -9.51 -2.45 -29.41
C PHE A 110 -8.25 -2.06 -28.65
N SER A 111 -7.67 -0.89 -28.97
CA SER A 111 -6.52 -0.36 -28.23
C SER A 111 -6.83 -0.14 -26.75
N ILE A 112 -7.96 0.50 -26.42
CA ILE A 112 -8.36 0.72 -25.03
C ILE A 112 -8.64 -0.60 -24.31
N ALA A 113 -9.30 -1.55 -24.98
CA ALA A 113 -9.53 -2.88 -24.43
C ALA A 113 -8.19 -3.57 -24.09
N CYS A 114 -7.25 -3.65 -25.03
CA CYS A 114 -5.97 -4.32 -24.83
C CYS A 114 -5.09 -3.60 -23.80
N PHE A 115 -4.82 -2.30 -23.99
CA PHE A 115 -3.94 -1.55 -23.09
C PHE A 115 -4.56 -1.33 -21.71
N GLY A 116 -5.87 -1.09 -21.63
CA GLY A 116 -6.58 -0.92 -20.37
C GLY A 116 -6.64 -2.20 -19.55
N THR A 117 -7.02 -3.33 -20.17
CA THR A 117 -7.09 -4.60 -19.43
C THR A 117 -5.70 -5.15 -19.09
N PHE A 118 -4.79 -5.24 -20.06
CA PHE A 118 -3.47 -5.81 -19.84
C PHE A 118 -2.61 -4.89 -18.95
N GLY A 119 -2.59 -3.59 -19.26
CA GLY A 119 -1.89 -2.59 -18.44
C GLY A 119 -2.45 -2.54 -17.03
N GLY A 120 -3.78 -2.51 -16.88
CA GLY A 120 -4.45 -2.53 -15.59
C GLY A 120 -4.10 -3.77 -14.76
N MET A 121 -4.17 -4.97 -15.35
CA MET A 121 -3.76 -6.22 -14.69
C MET A 121 -2.28 -6.19 -14.28
N VAL A 122 -1.38 -5.75 -15.15
CA VAL A 122 0.05 -5.67 -14.84
C VAL A 122 0.32 -4.71 -13.67
N LEU A 123 -0.34 -3.55 -13.63
CA LEU A 123 -0.21 -2.61 -12.52
C LEU A 123 -0.75 -3.17 -11.21
N MET A 124 -1.90 -3.86 -11.24
CA MET A 124 -2.47 -4.52 -10.06
C MET A 124 -1.54 -5.63 -9.55
N ILE A 125 -0.99 -6.47 -10.43
CA ILE A 125 -0.03 -7.52 -10.06
C ILE A 125 1.23 -6.90 -9.46
N LYS A 126 1.75 -5.81 -10.06
CA LYS A 126 2.91 -5.07 -9.53
C LYS A 126 2.62 -4.46 -8.17
N ALA A 127 1.41 -3.93 -7.95
CA ALA A 127 0.98 -3.39 -6.67
C ALA A 127 0.85 -4.47 -5.61
N ILE A 128 0.25 -5.62 -5.93
CA ILE A 128 0.16 -6.78 -5.03
C ILE A 128 1.56 -7.32 -4.70
N ARG A 129 2.48 -7.32 -5.66
CA ARG A 129 3.88 -7.72 -5.45
C ARG A 129 4.73 -6.67 -4.73
N GLY A 130 4.16 -5.53 -4.35
CA GLY A 130 4.87 -4.49 -3.62
C GLY A 130 5.89 -3.71 -4.45
N LYS A 131 5.80 -3.70 -5.80
CA LYS A 131 6.73 -2.92 -6.64
C LYS A 131 6.62 -1.40 -6.44
N TYR A 132 5.49 -0.93 -5.92
CA TYR A 132 5.26 0.49 -5.59
C TYR A 132 5.47 0.78 -4.11
N ARG A 133 6.13 -0.13 -3.37
CA ARG A 133 6.67 0.18 -2.05
C ARG A 133 7.73 1.26 -2.23
N ASP A 134 7.58 2.37 -1.53
CA ASP A 134 8.73 3.25 -1.31
C ASP A 134 9.77 2.37 -0.60
N THR A 135 11.02 2.38 -1.07
CA THR A 135 12.09 1.61 -0.45
C THR A 135 12.20 2.04 1.01
N ASP A 136 12.10 1.07 1.93
CA ASP A 136 12.25 1.24 3.39
C ASP A 136 13.66 1.73 3.80
N ASP A 137 14.47 2.21 2.86
CA ASP A 137 15.83 2.66 3.08
C ASP A 137 15.84 4.18 3.35
N PRO A 138 15.99 4.63 4.62
CA PRO A 138 16.14 6.05 4.94
C PRO A 138 17.42 6.65 4.36
N PHE A 139 18.30 5.84 3.75
CA PHE A 139 19.55 6.23 3.10
C PHE A 139 19.69 5.67 1.67
N GLY A 140 18.59 5.22 1.04
CA GLY A 140 18.65 4.75 -0.34
C GLY A 140 19.10 5.89 -1.26
N GLU A 141 20.22 5.68 -1.97
CA GLU A 141 20.85 6.65 -2.90
C GLU A 141 19.87 7.34 -3.85
#